data_AF-A0A0L6UUF5-F1
#
_entry.id   AF-A0A0L6UUF5-F1
#
_cell.length_a   1.000
_cell.length_b   1.000
_cell.length_c   1.000
_cell.angle_alpha   90.00
_cell.angle_beta   90.00
_cell.angle_gamma   90.00
#
_symmetry.space_group_name_H-M   'P 1'
#
loop_
_entity.id
_entity.type
_entity.pdbx_description
1 polymer ?
#
loop_
_entity_poly.entity_id
_entity_poly.type
_entity_poly.pdbx_seq_one_letter_code
_entity_poly.pdbx_strand_id
1 'polypeptide(L)'
;MIESPTNFVKTPDCDEEIQKDKKQAIVLTWEIHVEWEKCIQNDKHQGEHNLIQLQSISLNNGWYTPEKTKKSSRNSHIEYCKNRYHFFGKIKEIFKLKGEEEEAWLTVFPFKNLDRHEETKNPYINLKRLNCQLLLCDLGPEEVIQKVIIIGNVALMLGGVM
;
A
#
# COMPACT_ATOMS: atom_id res chain seq x y z
N MET A 1 -70.76 8.56 13.52
CA MET A 1 -69.54 8.87 12.75
C MET A 1 -68.39 8.28 13.52
N ILE A 2 -67.81 7.21 13.00
CA ILE A 2 -66.78 6.38 13.66
C ILE A 2 -65.42 6.81 13.14
N GLU A 3 -64.44 6.80 14.04
CA GLU A 3 -63.09 7.34 13.96
C GLU A 3 -62.22 6.79 12.80
N SER A 4 -61.22 7.57 12.40
CA SER A 4 -59.96 7.05 11.85
C SER A 4 -58.82 8.00 12.18
N PRO A 5 -57.82 7.58 12.97
CA PRO A 5 -56.62 8.36 13.24
C PRO A 5 -55.57 8.17 12.13
N THR A 6 -54.99 9.27 11.66
CA THR A 6 -53.88 9.28 10.70
C THR A 6 -52.59 8.87 11.39
N ASN A 7 -52.16 7.62 11.18
CA ASN A 7 -50.82 7.16 11.57
C ASN A 7 -49.77 7.71 10.60
N PHE A 8 -48.96 8.67 11.05
CA PHE A 8 -47.67 8.97 10.41
C PHE A 8 -46.65 7.92 10.84
N VAL A 9 -46.41 6.92 10.00
CA VAL A 9 -45.23 6.08 10.09
C VAL A 9 -44.07 6.88 9.49
N LYS A 10 -43.15 7.36 10.33
CA LYS A 10 -41.82 7.78 9.88
C LYS A 10 -41.01 6.51 9.60
N THR A 11 -40.77 6.22 8.33
CA THR A 11 -39.65 5.36 7.91
C THR A 11 -38.36 6.16 8.11
N PRO A 12 -37.35 5.66 8.85
CA PRO A 12 -35.99 6.16 8.74
C PRO A 12 -35.32 5.34 7.65
N ASP A 13 -35.10 5.92 6.47
CA ASP A 13 -34.28 5.25 5.48
C ASP A 13 -33.29 6.20 4.82
N CYS A 14 -32.05 5.70 4.87
CA CYS A 14 -30.93 5.97 3.99
C CYS A 14 -30.17 7.28 4.21
N ASP A 15 -29.20 7.17 5.13
CA ASP A 15 -27.78 7.42 4.85
C ASP A 15 -27.52 8.46 3.74
N GLU A 16 -27.46 9.73 4.14
CA GLU A 16 -26.69 10.71 3.36
C GLU A 16 -25.21 10.31 3.44
N GLU A 17 -24.83 9.58 2.40
CA GLU A 17 -23.50 9.22 1.96
C GLU A 17 -22.54 10.41 2.14
N ILE A 18 -21.75 10.36 3.21
CA ILE A 18 -20.57 11.21 3.34
C ILE A 18 -19.65 10.81 2.18
N GLN A 19 -19.64 11.59 1.09
CA GLN A 19 -18.57 11.56 0.11
C GLN A 19 -17.30 11.98 0.83
N LYS A 20 -16.64 10.98 1.43
CA LYS A 20 -15.30 11.10 1.96
C LYS A 20 -14.43 11.40 0.76
N ASP A 21 -13.91 12.63 0.67
CA ASP A 21 -12.93 13.02 -0.34
C ASP A 21 -11.85 11.93 -0.43
N LYS A 22 -11.96 11.07 -1.45
CA LYS A 22 -10.98 10.02 -1.72
C LYS A 22 -9.74 10.74 -2.21
N LYS A 23 -8.81 10.99 -1.29
CA LYS A 23 -7.52 11.56 -1.63
C LYS A 23 -6.79 10.58 -2.55
N GLN A 24 -6.28 11.09 -3.66
CA GLN A 24 -5.47 10.33 -4.60
C GLN A 24 -3.99 10.70 -4.39
N ALA A 25 -3.11 9.73 -4.59
CA ALA A 25 -1.66 9.90 -4.54
C ALA A 25 -1.05 9.54 -5.89
N ILE A 26 -0.09 10.35 -6.34
CA ILE A 26 0.72 10.01 -7.51
C ILE A 26 1.99 9.36 -7.00
N VAL A 27 2.25 8.16 -7.48
CA VAL A 27 3.47 7.41 -7.21
C VAL A 27 4.45 7.65 -8.34
N LEU A 28 5.66 8.10 -8.00
CA LEU A 28 6.78 8.18 -8.94
C LEU A 28 7.72 6.99 -8.69
N THR A 29 8.02 6.25 -9.75
CA THR A 29 8.90 5.08 -9.71
C THR A 29 10.26 5.41 -10.33
N TRP A 30 11.32 4.85 -9.77
CA TRP A 30 12.66 4.94 -10.33
C TRP A 30 12.95 3.64 -11.07
N GLU A 31 13.35 3.71 -12.33
CA GLU A 31 13.75 2.50 -13.06
C GLU A 31 15.05 1.95 -12.48
N ILE A 32 14.97 0.82 -11.80
CA ILE A 32 16.11 -0.02 -11.48
C ILE A 32 15.94 -1.31 -12.29
N HIS A 33 16.80 -1.52 -13.28
CA HIS A 33 16.85 -2.79 -14.00
C HIS A 33 17.38 -3.87 -13.03
N VAL A 34 16.53 -4.84 -12.69
CA VAL A 34 16.92 -6.00 -11.89
C VAL A 34 16.44 -7.26 -12.61
N GLU A 35 17.38 -8.14 -12.98
CA GLU A 35 17.08 -9.47 -13.51
C GLU A 35 16.67 -10.40 -12.35
N TRP A 36 15.53 -11.09 -12.47
CA TRP A 36 15.00 -11.97 -11.43
C TRP A 36 14.71 -13.37 -11.95
N GLU A 37 15.30 -14.38 -11.31
CA GLU A 37 14.82 -15.77 -11.35
C GLU A 37 14.48 -16.29 -9.95
N LYS A 38 13.24 -16.81 -9.83
CA LYS A 38 12.61 -17.61 -8.76
C LYS A 38 12.13 -16.89 -7.49
N CYS A 39 10.81 -16.83 -7.31
CA CYS A 39 10.11 -16.58 -6.04
C CYS A 39 9.51 -17.88 -5.49
N ILE A 40 9.73 -18.10 -4.19
CA ILE A 40 9.40 -19.31 -3.41
C ILE A 40 7.96 -19.25 -2.87
N GLN A 41 7.38 -20.44 -2.69
CA GLN A 41 6.02 -20.71 -2.19
C GLN A 41 5.87 -20.42 -0.68
N ASN A 42 4.62 -20.09 -0.31
CA ASN A 42 4.14 -19.89 1.06
C ASN A 42 4.39 -21.11 1.95
N ASP A 43 4.96 -20.89 3.14
CA ASP A 43 4.76 -21.78 4.28
C ASP A 43 4.33 -20.98 5.52
N LYS A 44 3.21 -21.43 6.10
CA LYS A 44 2.67 -20.93 7.38
C LYS A 44 3.15 -21.86 8.49
N HIS A 45 4.16 -21.45 9.24
CA HIS A 45 4.46 -22.05 10.54
C HIS A 45 4.41 -20.98 11.63
N GLN A 46 3.41 -21.12 12.51
CA GLN A 46 3.32 -20.43 13.80
C GLN A 46 4.24 -21.16 14.79
N GLY A 47 5.38 -20.55 15.11
CA GLY A 47 6.25 -20.91 16.22
C GLY A 47 6.57 -19.65 17.03
N GLU A 48 6.70 -19.80 18.35
CA GLU A 48 6.98 -18.72 19.31
C GLU A 48 8.14 -17.80 18.88
N HIS A 49 7.95 -16.50 19.14
CA HIS A 49 8.62 -15.36 18.51
C HIS A 49 10.16 -15.37 18.56
N ASN A 50 10.78 -15.90 17.49
CA ASN A 50 12.19 -15.68 17.14
C ASN A 50 12.35 -14.46 16.20
N LEU A 51 11.53 -13.42 16.36
CA LEU A 51 11.53 -12.27 15.45
C LEU A 51 12.30 -11.10 16.07
N ILE A 52 13.29 -10.59 15.33
CA ILE A 52 14.05 -9.39 15.68
C ILE A 52 13.54 -8.25 14.80
N GLN A 53 12.99 -7.21 15.42
CA GLN A 53 12.56 -6.01 14.70
C GLN A 53 13.78 -5.19 14.26
N LEU A 54 13.75 -4.72 13.02
CA LEU A 54 14.80 -3.93 12.41
C LEU A 54 14.32 -2.48 12.20
N GLN A 55 15.22 -1.52 12.40
CA GLN A 55 14.92 -0.11 12.15
C GLN A 55 15.01 0.24 10.66
N SER A 56 15.79 -0.52 9.89
CA SER A 56 16.00 -0.31 8.46
C SER A 56 16.61 -1.54 7.81
N ILE A 57 16.50 -1.63 6.49
CA ILE A 57 17.29 -2.54 5.64
C ILE A 57 17.94 -1.76 4.49
N SER A 58 19.04 -2.27 3.97
CA SER A 58 19.63 -1.82 2.72
C SER A 58 19.36 -2.84 1.61
N LEU A 59 19.00 -2.35 0.44
CA LEU A 59 18.77 -3.16 -0.77
C LEU A 59 19.01 -2.29 -2.00
N ASN A 60 19.70 -2.81 -3.03
CA ASN A 60 19.92 -2.11 -4.31
C ASN A 60 20.41 -0.65 -4.17
N ASN A 61 21.38 -0.41 -3.27
CA ASN A 61 21.91 0.92 -2.90
C ASN A 61 20.89 1.89 -2.28
N GLY A 62 19.68 1.42 -1.96
CA GLY A 62 18.65 2.14 -1.22
C GLY A 62 18.59 1.73 0.25
N TRP A 63 18.08 2.64 1.08
CA TRP A 63 17.71 2.35 2.46
C TRP A 63 16.20 2.41 2.60
N TYR A 64 15.66 1.44 3.34
CA TYR A 64 14.22 1.27 3.54
C TYR A 64 13.94 1.30 5.03
N THR A 65 12.94 2.06 5.44
CA THR A 65 12.62 2.29 6.85
C THR A 65 11.12 2.17 7.10
N PRO A 66 10.69 1.62 8.25
CA PRO A 66 9.30 1.69 8.67
C PRO A 66 8.80 3.13 8.78
N GLU A 67 7.53 3.37 8.46
CA GLU A 67 6.88 4.70 8.54
C GLU A 67 7.07 5.39 9.90
N LYS A 68 7.02 4.61 11.00
CA LYS A 68 7.08 5.15 12.37
C LYS A 68 8.47 5.68 12.76
N THR A 69 9.48 5.53 11.91
CA THR A 69 10.82 6.05 12.21
C THR A 69 10.85 7.59 12.03
N LYS A 70 11.17 8.31 13.11
CA LYS A 70 11.19 9.79 13.16
C LYS A 70 12.12 10.47 12.13
N LYS A 71 13.00 9.72 11.45
CA LYS A 71 14.08 10.27 10.62
C LYS A 71 13.74 10.49 9.15
N SER A 72 12.76 9.79 8.56
CA SER A 72 12.21 10.14 7.24
C SER A 72 11.11 9.14 6.84
N SER A 73 9.84 9.58 6.79
CA SER A 73 8.77 8.82 6.13
C SER A 73 9.04 8.57 4.63
N ARG A 74 10.04 9.27 4.05
CA ARG A 74 10.36 9.26 2.61
C ARG A 74 10.81 7.89 2.08
N ASN A 75 11.40 7.04 2.92
CA ASN A 75 11.93 5.73 2.51
C ASN A 75 11.05 4.56 2.99
N SER A 76 9.80 4.87 3.35
CA SER A 76 8.82 3.86 3.76
C SER A 76 7.92 3.40 2.63
N HIS A 77 7.94 4.07 1.48
CA HIS A 77 7.12 3.69 0.34
C HIS A 77 7.94 2.92 -0.67
N ILE A 78 7.39 1.80 -1.12
CA ILE A 78 8.08 0.86 -1.99
C ILE A 78 7.22 0.42 -3.15
N GLU A 79 7.91 0.00 -4.20
CA GLU A 79 7.40 -0.86 -5.26
C GLU A 79 7.92 -2.27 -5.02
N TYR A 80 7.05 -3.27 -5.18
CA TYR A 80 7.42 -4.68 -5.05
C TYR A 80 6.65 -5.55 -6.05
N CYS A 81 7.26 -6.67 -6.45
CA CYS A 81 6.71 -7.59 -7.43
C CYS A 81 6.17 -8.85 -6.76
N LYS A 82 4.89 -9.15 -6.96
CA LYS A 82 4.27 -10.39 -6.47
C LYS A 82 3.51 -11.05 -7.60
N ASN A 83 3.82 -12.32 -7.87
CA ASN A 83 3.20 -13.08 -8.97
C ASN A 83 3.30 -12.38 -10.34
N ARG A 84 4.42 -11.70 -10.63
CA ARG A 84 4.66 -10.89 -11.84
C ARG A 84 3.82 -9.61 -11.95
N TYR A 85 3.11 -9.23 -10.90
CA TYR A 85 2.39 -7.96 -10.81
C TYR A 85 3.14 -6.98 -9.92
N HIS A 86 3.12 -5.72 -10.33
CA HIS A 86 3.73 -4.63 -9.58
C HIS A 86 2.71 -4.07 -8.60
N PHE A 87 3.15 -3.89 -7.37
CA PHE A 87 2.37 -3.31 -6.31
C PHE A 87 3.16 -2.18 -5.66
N PHE A 88 2.41 -1.22 -5.13
CA PHE A 88 2.95 -0.11 -4.38
C PHE A 88 2.42 -0.20 -2.98
N GLY A 89 3.26 0.10 -2.00
CA GLY A 89 2.84 0.02 -0.62
C GLY A 89 3.73 0.81 0.32
N LYS A 90 3.35 0.76 1.59
CA LYS A 90 4.04 1.40 2.69
C LYS A 90 4.52 0.37 3.70
N ILE A 91 5.80 0.44 4.06
CA ILE A 91 6.44 -0.40 5.07
C ILE A 91 5.93 0.03 6.45
N LYS A 92 5.25 -0.90 7.11
CA LYS A 92 4.81 -0.77 8.49
C LYS A 92 5.91 -1.19 9.45
N GLU A 93 6.51 -2.35 9.22
CA GLU A 93 7.51 -2.98 10.08
C GLU A 93 8.49 -3.79 9.23
N ILE A 94 9.71 -3.94 9.74
CA ILE A 94 10.74 -4.81 9.17
C ILE A 94 11.25 -5.71 10.27
N PHE A 95 11.44 -6.99 9.99
CA PHE A 95 11.89 -7.96 10.95
C PHE A 95 12.71 -9.07 10.28
N LYS A 96 13.49 -9.79 11.08
CA LYS A 96 14.21 -10.99 10.67
C LYS A 96 14.03 -12.11 11.67
N LEU A 97 14.25 -13.34 11.23
CA LEU A 97 14.33 -14.49 12.11
C LEU A 97 15.68 -14.51 12.83
N LYS A 98 15.68 -14.85 14.12
CA LYS A 98 16.89 -15.01 14.91
C LYS A 98 17.74 -16.14 14.31
N GLY A 99 18.99 -15.84 13.97
CA GLY A 99 19.90 -16.79 13.32
C GLY A 99 19.95 -16.65 11.79
N GLU A 100 19.05 -15.89 11.18
CA GLU A 100 19.05 -15.60 9.74
C GLU A 100 19.46 -14.16 9.52
N GLU A 101 20.74 -13.92 9.26
CA GLU A 101 21.28 -12.57 9.15
C GLU A 101 20.95 -11.90 7.81
N GLU A 102 20.87 -12.71 6.75
CA GLU A 102 20.66 -12.23 5.38
C GLU A 102 19.19 -12.11 5.00
N GLU A 103 18.28 -12.79 5.69
CA GLU A 103 16.86 -12.73 5.38
C GLU A 103 16.14 -11.67 6.22
N ALA A 104 15.26 -10.92 5.55
CA ALA A 104 14.39 -9.96 6.21
C ALA A 104 13.02 -9.97 5.53
N TRP A 105 12.00 -9.76 6.35
CA TRP A 105 10.61 -9.64 5.95
C TRP A 105 10.09 -8.27 6.35
N LEU A 106 9.11 -7.82 5.58
CA LEU A 106 8.46 -6.55 5.77
C LEU A 106 6.97 -6.78 5.87
N THR A 107 6.36 -6.17 6.85
CA THR A 107 4.92 -5.97 6.88
C THR A 107 4.60 -4.71 6.09
N VAL A 108 3.77 -4.83 5.06
CA VAL A 108 3.44 -3.73 4.15
C VAL A 108 1.94 -3.53 4.06
N PHE A 109 1.54 -2.26 3.93
CA PHE A 109 0.20 -1.88 3.54
C PHE A 109 0.20 -1.50 2.06
N PRO A 110 -0.40 -2.32 1.17
CA PRO A 110 -0.52 -1.97 -0.23
C PRO A 110 -1.40 -0.72 -0.40
N PHE A 111 -1.07 0.14 -1.35
CA PHE A 111 -1.99 1.15 -1.85
C PHE A 111 -3.04 0.50 -2.75
N LYS A 112 -4.28 0.98 -2.69
CA LYS A 112 -5.32 0.50 -3.60
C LYS A 112 -5.14 1.11 -4.98
N ASN A 113 -5.25 0.27 -6.00
CA ASN A 113 -5.41 0.71 -7.37
C ASN A 113 -6.75 1.42 -7.55
N LEU A 114 -6.83 2.29 -8.55
CA LEU A 114 -8.08 2.88 -8.99
C LEU A 114 -9.01 1.80 -9.52
N ASP A 115 -10.30 1.95 -9.25
CA ASP A 115 -11.30 1.12 -9.93
C ASP A 115 -11.47 1.53 -11.41
N ARG A 116 -12.22 0.75 -12.19
CA ARG A 116 -12.44 1.03 -13.61
C ARG A 116 -13.04 2.41 -13.87
N HIS A 117 -13.89 2.89 -12.97
CA HIS A 117 -14.55 4.18 -13.12
C HIS A 117 -13.55 5.31 -12.80
N GLU A 118 -12.77 5.18 -11.75
CA GLU A 118 -11.73 6.13 -11.35
C GLU A 118 -10.60 6.22 -12.39
N GLU A 119 -10.24 5.11 -13.04
CA GLU A 119 -9.24 5.13 -14.11
C GLU A 119 -9.68 5.95 -15.33
N THR A 120 -10.98 6.01 -15.63
CA THR A 120 -11.45 6.89 -16.73
C THR A 120 -11.22 8.37 -16.45
N LYS A 121 -11.01 8.74 -15.18
CA LYS A 121 -10.72 10.11 -14.73
C LYS A 121 -9.24 10.36 -14.51
N ASN A 122 -8.37 9.36 -14.71
CA ASN A 122 -6.95 9.47 -14.48
C ASN A 122 -6.31 10.44 -15.51
N PRO A 123 -5.84 11.63 -15.10
CA PRO A 123 -5.28 12.61 -16.02
C PRO A 123 -3.93 12.15 -16.61
N TYR A 124 -3.31 11.11 -16.04
CA TYR A 124 -2.03 10.56 -16.46
C TYR A 124 -2.16 9.33 -17.37
N ILE A 125 -3.38 8.86 -17.67
CA ILE A 125 -3.60 7.60 -18.43
C ILE A 125 -2.93 7.62 -19.82
N ASN A 126 -2.85 8.79 -20.45
CA ASN A 126 -2.24 8.97 -21.77
C ASN A 126 -0.78 9.43 -21.71
N LEU A 127 -0.23 9.61 -20.50
CA LEU A 127 1.13 10.10 -20.27
C LEU A 127 2.07 8.96 -19.91
N LYS A 128 2.07 7.88 -20.71
CA LYS A 128 2.87 6.66 -20.48
C LYS A 128 4.38 6.87 -20.36
N ARG A 129 4.89 8.03 -20.78
CA ARG A 129 6.31 8.41 -20.65
C ARG A 129 6.65 8.90 -19.24
N LEU A 130 5.64 9.26 -18.44
CA LEU A 130 5.81 9.48 -17.02
C LEU A 130 5.84 8.11 -16.36
N ASN A 131 6.95 7.76 -15.72
CA ASN A 131 7.04 6.58 -14.88
C ASN A 131 6.30 6.86 -13.56
N CYS A 132 4.99 7.01 -13.66
CA CYS A 132 4.12 7.34 -12.56
C CYS A 132 2.80 6.59 -12.62
N GLN A 133 2.21 6.37 -11.46
CA GLN A 133 0.90 5.73 -11.32
C GLN A 133 0.04 6.51 -10.34
N LEU A 134 -1.22 6.74 -10.71
CA LEU A 134 -2.20 7.32 -9.81
C LEU A 134 -2.83 6.19 -8.98
N LEU A 135 -2.80 6.34 -7.66
CA LEU A 135 -3.34 5.38 -6.71
C LEU A 135 -4.30 6.07 -5.74
N LEU A 136 -5.14 5.28 -5.08
CA LEU A 136 -5.91 5.75 -3.95
C LEU A 136 -5.00 5.87 -2.71
N CYS A 137 -5.19 6.92 -1.91
CA CYS A 137 -4.54 7.03 -0.60
C CYS A 137 -5.01 5.98 0.40
N ASP A 138 -6.06 5.22 0.08
CA ASP A 138 -6.56 4.12 0.88
C ASP A 138 -5.57 2.94 0.87
N LEU A 139 -5.33 2.40 2.06
CA LEU A 139 -4.52 1.21 2.25
C LEU A 139 -5.38 -0.04 2.13
N GLY A 140 -4.87 -1.05 1.44
CA GLY A 140 -5.40 -2.39 1.41
C GLY A 140 -5.06 -3.19 2.67
N PRO A 141 -5.44 -4.47 2.72
CA PRO A 141 -5.12 -5.34 3.85
C PRO A 141 -3.62 -5.51 3.99
N GLU A 142 -3.16 -5.56 5.24
CA GLU A 142 -1.77 -5.82 5.58
C GLU A 142 -1.27 -7.13 4.98
N GLU A 143 -0.05 -7.14 4.47
CA GLU A 143 0.62 -8.36 4.02
C GLU A 143 2.08 -8.41 4.42
N VAL A 144 2.65 -9.63 4.42
CA VAL A 144 4.07 -9.87 4.70
C VAL A 144 4.77 -10.24 3.41
N ILE A 145 5.89 -9.58 3.14
CA ILE A 145 6.72 -9.81 1.97
C ILE A 145 8.18 -10.02 2.37
N GLN A 146 8.94 -10.77 1.57
CA GLN A 146 10.39 -10.87 1.72
C GLN A 146 11.08 -9.65 1.11
N LYS A 147 12.25 -9.26 1.64
CA LYS A 147 13.02 -8.11 1.10
C LYS A 147 13.35 -8.25 -0.38
N VAL A 148 13.53 -9.49 -0.87
CA VAL A 148 14.02 -9.77 -2.23
C VAL A 148 13.02 -9.39 -3.31
N ILE A 149 11.73 -9.25 -2.98
CA ILE A 149 10.72 -8.89 -3.99
C ILE A 149 10.52 -7.38 -4.13
N ILE A 150 11.27 -6.57 -3.35
CA ILE A 150 11.25 -5.12 -3.44
C ILE A 150 12.03 -4.70 -4.70
N ILE A 151 11.39 -3.89 -5.53
CA ILE A 151 11.98 -3.35 -6.75
C ILE A 151 12.72 -2.04 -6.44
N GLY A 152 12.07 -1.14 -5.70
CA GLY A 152 12.60 0.20 -5.49
C GLY A 152 11.83 1.05 -4.49
N ASN A 153 12.37 2.22 -4.19
CA ASN A 153 11.66 3.26 -3.45
C ASN A 153 10.69 3.98 -4.37
N VAL A 154 9.58 4.44 -3.81
CA VAL A 154 8.66 5.31 -4.53
C VAL A 154 8.44 6.61 -3.81
N ALA A 155 8.33 7.69 -4.57
CA ALA A 155 7.93 8.98 -4.02
C ALA A 155 6.43 9.16 -4.18
N LEU A 156 5.76 9.66 -3.14
CA LEU A 156 4.36 10.02 -3.19
C LEU A 156 4.22 11.53 -3.32
N MET A 157 3.46 11.96 -4.32
CA MET A 157 2.91 13.32 -4.35
C MET A 157 1.45 13.24 -3.92
N LEU A 158 1.15 13.82 -2.77
CA LEU A 158 -0.22 14.01 -2.31
C LEU A 158 -0.74 15.31 -2.92
N GLY A 159 -1.92 15.25 -3.54
CA GLY A 159 -2.59 16.45 -4.04
C GLY A 159 -2.80 17.43 -2.88
N GLY A 160 -2.08 18.55 -2.90
CA GLY A 160 -2.24 19.61 -1.91
C GLY A 160 -3.57 20.29 -2.12
N VAL A 161 -4.46 20.20 -1.13
CA VAL A 161 -5.36 21.32 -0.86
C VAL A 161 -4.47 22.34 -0.14
N MET A 162 -4.03 23.36 -0.88
CA MET A 162 -3.67 24.64 -0.28
C MET A 162 -4.94 25.41 0.00
#